data_AF-A0A161VJ29-F1
#
_entry.id   AF-A0A161VJ29-F1
#
_cell.length_a   1.000
_cell.length_b   1.000
_cell.length_c   1.000
_cell.angle_alpha   90.00
_cell.angle_beta   90.00
_cell.angle_gamma   90.00
#
_symmetry.space_group_name_H-M   'P 1'
#
loop_
_entity.id
_entity.type
_entity.pdbx_description
1 polymer ?
#
loop_
_entity_poly.entity_id
_entity_poly.type
_entity_poly.pdbx_seq_one_letter_code
_entity_poly.pdbx_strand_id
1 'polypeptide(L)'
;MNLAQARLFAAGLVEYIKTCTTSIEIAQARAFRARADKAAKRAKELDSEAAVLRRELYDMYRQIDNMTARFPELRGDPVFRT
;
A
#
# COMPACT_ATOMS: atom_id res chain seq x y z
N MET A 1 19.56 -12.57 4.33
CA MET A 1 19.21 -11.16 4.49
C MET A 1 19.83 -10.64 5.78
N ASN A 2 20.60 -9.56 5.70
CA ASN A 2 21.19 -8.86 6.85
C ASN A 2 20.41 -7.56 7.17
N LEU A 3 20.77 -6.85 8.26
CA LEU A 3 20.07 -5.63 8.69
C LEU A 3 20.09 -4.52 7.62
N ALA A 4 21.20 -4.33 6.91
CA ALA A 4 21.31 -3.32 5.87
C ALA A 4 20.37 -3.60 4.68
N GLN A 5 20.29 -4.87 4.26
CA GLN A 5 19.34 -5.32 3.23
C GLN A 5 17.89 -5.18 3.71
N ALA A 6 17.61 -5.49 4.98
CA ALA A 6 16.29 -5.33 5.58
C ALA A 6 15.84 -3.86 5.60
N ARG A 7 16.75 -2.92 5.89
CA ARG A 7 16.48 -1.47 5.81
C ARG A 7 16.12 -1.00 4.41
N LEU A 8 16.90 -1.42 3.41
CA LEU A 8 16.62 -1.06 2.01
C LEU A 8 15.27 -1.64 1.55
N PHE A 9 14.99 -2.88 1.91
CA PHE A 9 13.72 -3.51 1.60
C PHE A 9 12.55 -2.80 2.30
N ALA A 10 12.70 -2.44 3.58
CA ALA A 10 11.72 -1.67 4.34
C ALA A 10 11.42 -0.32 3.68
N ALA A 11 12.46 0.39 3.23
CA ALA A 11 12.30 1.69 2.57
C ALA A 11 11.52 1.56 1.26
N GLY A 12 11.81 0.51 0.48
CA GLY A 12 11.04 0.20 -0.72
C GLY A 12 9.57 -0.11 -0.43
N LEU A 13 9.29 -0.88 0.64
CA LEU A 13 7.92 -1.17 1.06
C LEU A 13 7.17 0.09 1.50
N VAL A 14 7.79 0.97 2.28
CA VAL A 14 7.17 2.23 2.72
C VAL A 14 6.81 3.12 1.52
N GLU A 15 7.69 3.23 0.54
CA GLU A 15 7.41 4.03 -0.66
C GLU A 15 6.30 3.41 -1.52
N TYR A 16 6.29 2.08 -1.62
CA TYR A 16 5.22 1.39 -2.33
C TYR A 16 3.87 1.51 -1.61
N ILE A 17 3.85 1.46 -0.27
CA ILE A 17 2.66 1.72 0.55
C ILE A 17 2.07 3.10 0.23
N LYS A 18 2.92 4.15 0.13
CA LYS A 18 2.48 5.50 -0.24
C LYS A 18 1.86 5.53 -1.64
N THR A 19 2.52 4.88 -2.59
CA THR A 19 2.04 4.79 -3.99
C THR A 19 0.71 4.03 -4.08
N CYS A 20 0.60 2.91 -3.38
CA CYS A 20 -0.60 2.07 -3.34
C CYS A 20 -1.76 2.81 -2.69
N THR A 21 -1.53 3.51 -1.57
CA THR A 21 -2.52 4.34 -0.89
C THR A 21 -3.06 5.43 -1.82
N THR A 22 -2.16 6.18 -2.48
CA THR A 22 -2.54 7.20 -3.46
C THR A 22 -3.37 6.60 -4.62
N SER A 23 -3.00 5.42 -5.10
CA SER A 23 -3.69 4.74 -6.18
C SER A 23 -5.10 4.29 -5.77
N ILE A 24 -5.28 3.82 -4.53
CA ILE A 24 -6.59 3.48 -3.96
C ILE A 24 -7.49 4.72 -3.93
N GLU A 25 -6.99 5.85 -3.43
CA GLU A 25 -7.73 7.10 -3.35
C GLU A 25 -8.18 7.58 -4.74
N ILE A 26 -7.27 7.52 -5.73
CA ILE A 26 -7.57 7.88 -7.12
C ILE A 26 -8.65 6.94 -7.70
N ALA A 27 -8.53 5.62 -7.50
CA ALA A 27 -9.50 4.65 -7.99
C ALA A 27 -10.89 4.88 -7.37
N GLN A 28 -10.95 5.12 -6.05
CA GLN A 28 -12.19 5.45 -5.35
C GLN A 28 -12.83 6.75 -5.85
N ALA A 29 -12.03 7.81 -6.03
CA ALA A 29 -12.52 9.09 -6.54
C ALA A 29 -13.07 8.95 -7.96
N ARG A 30 -12.41 8.18 -8.82
CA ARG A 30 -12.89 7.86 -10.17
C ARG A 30 -14.16 7.01 -10.13
N ALA A 31 -14.25 6.03 -9.23
CA ALA A 31 -15.45 5.21 -9.06
C ALA A 31 -16.64 6.08 -8.64
N PHE A 32 -16.43 7.01 -7.71
CA PHE A 32 -17.46 7.98 -7.29
C PHE A 32 -17.97 8.81 -8.47
N ARG A 33 -17.06 9.38 -9.28
CA ARG A 33 -17.45 10.14 -10.48
C ARG A 33 -18.21 9.27 -11.49
N ALA A 34 -17.74 8.05 -11.75
CA ALA A 34 -18.42 7.12 -12.65
C ALA A 34 -19.85 6.77 -12.18
N ARG A 35 -20.11 6.70 -10.86
CA ARG A 35 -21.47 6.53 -10.33
C ARG A 35 -22.33 7.77 -10.57
N ALA A 36 -21.78 8.98 -10.37
CA ALA A 36 -22.48 10.23 -10.66
C ALA A 36 -22.87 10.32 -12.15
N ASP A 37 -21.99 9.85 -13.04
CA ASP A 37 -22.21 9.80 -14.49
C ASP A 37 -23.07 8.61 -14.94
N LYS A 38 -23.64 7.84 -14.00
CA LYS A 38 -24.44 6.61 -14.26
C LYS A 38 -23.68 5.51 -15.04
N ALA A 39 -22.35 5.55 -15.06
CA ALA A 39 -21.48 4.55 -15.67
C ALA A 39 -21.22 3.36 -14.71
N ALA A 40 -22.26 2.60 -14.40
CA ALA A 40 -22.22 1.56 -13.35
C ALA A 40 -21.15 0.48 -13.56
N LYS A 41 -20.93 0.03 -14.81
CA LYS A 41 -19.87 -0.95 -15.12
C LYS A 41 -18.48 -0.41 -14.77
N ARG A 42 -18.21 0.84 -15.15
CA ARG A 42 -16.92 1.50 -14.91
C ARG A 42 -16.68 1.72 -13.42
N ALA A 43 -17.71 2.10 -12.67
CA ALA A 43 -17.62 2.22 -11.22
C ALA A 43 -17.23 0.89 -10.56
N LYS A 44 -17.85 -0.22 -10.98
CA LYS A 44 -17.55 -1.56 -10.45
C LYS A 44 -16.11 -2.03 -10.75
N GLU A 45 -15.61 -1.73 -11.95
CA GLU A 45 -14.22 -2.03 -12.32
C GLU A 45 -13.24 -1.28 -11.41
N LEU A 46 -13.46 0.02 -11.20
CA LEU A 46 -12.61 0.86 -10.35
C LEU A 46 -12.68 0.47 -8.87
N ASP A 47 -13.86 0.07 -8.38
CA ASP A 47 -13.99 -0.49 -7.02
C ASP A 47 -13.20 -1.78 -6.86
N SER A 48 -13.20 -2.63 -7.90
CA SER A 48 -12.46 -3.89 -7.90
C SER A 48 -10.96 -3.65 -7.91
N GLU A 49 -10.49 -2.68 -8.70
CA GLU A 49 -9.10 -2.21 -8.70
C GLU A 49 -8.67 -1.72 -7.31
N ALA A 50 -9.48 -0.85 -6.68
CA ALA A 50 -9.22 -0.39 -5.31
C ALA A 50 -9.21 -1.55 -4.30
N ALA A 51 -10.04 -2.58 -4.49
CA ALA A 51 -10.07 -3.75 -3.61
C ALA A 51 -8.81 -4.62 -3.74
N VAL A 52 -8.27 -4.77 -4.96
CA VAL A 52 -6.99 -5.46 -5.20
C VAL A 52 -5.85 -4.71 -4.51
N LEU A 53 -5.76 -3.40 -4.75
CA LEU A 53 -4.74 -2.55 -4.14
C LEU A 53 -4.79 -2.58 -2.61
N ARG A 54 -5.99 -2.60 -2.00
CA ARG A 54 -6.11 -2.76 -0.54
C ARG A 54 -5.53 -4.08 -0.04
N ARG A 55 -5.69 -5.19 -0.78
CA ARG A 55 -5.10 -6.48 -0.39
C ARG A 55 -3.57 -6.41 -0.46
N GLU A 56 -3.03 -5.85 -1.53
CA GLU A 56 -1.58 -5.64 -1.68
C GLU A 56 -1.03 -4.77 -0.54
N LEU A 57 -1.75 -3.70 -0.17
CA LEU A 57 -1.40 -2.83 0.95
C LEU A 57 -1.32 -3.62 2.28
N TYR A 58 -2.31 -4.48 2.56
CA TYR A 58 -2.27 -5.32 3.76
C TYR A 58 -1.10 -6.30 3.75
N ASP A 59 -0.80 -6.91 2.60
CA ASP A 59 0.34 -7.82 2.47
C ASP A 59 1.67 -7.10 2.71
N MET A 60 1.79 -5.85 2.27
CA MET A 60 2.97 -5.02 2.53
C MET A 60 3.16 -4.71 4.01
N TYR A 61 2.10 -4.29 4.71
CA TYR A 61 2.18 -4.08 6.16
C TYR A 61 2.57 -5.36 6.89
N ARG A 62 2.01 -6.51 6.50
CA ARG A 62 2.40 -7.80 7.07
C ARG A 62 3.88 -8.13 6.82
N GLN A 63 4.42 -7.78 5.65
CA GLN A 63 5.84 -7.97 5.36
C GLN A 63 6.73 -7.08 6.25
N ILE A 64 6.32 -5.83 6.50
CA ILE A 64 6.99 -4.94 7.46
C ILE A 64 6.96 -5.53 8.86
N ASP A 65 5.80 -6.02 9.32
CA ASP A 65 5.67 -6.63 10.66
C ASP A 65 6.58 -7.85 10.81
N ASN A 66 6.59 -8.75 9.82
CA ASN A 66 7.48 -9.91 9.81
C ASN A 66 8.96 -9.50 9.84
N MET A 67 9.30 -8.44 9.12
CA MET A 67 10.68 -7.97 9.05
C MET A 67 11.12 -7.28 10.33
N THR A 68 10.26 -6.49 10.97
CA THR A 68 10.54 -5.86 12.27
C THR A 68 10.55 -6.88 13.41
N ALA A 69 9.83 -8.00 13.29
CA ALA A 69 9.95 -9.13 14.22
C ALA A 69 11.32 -9.83 14.09
N ARG A 70 11.86 -9.94 12.88
CA ARG A 70 13.17 -10.55 12.61
C ARG A 70 14.34 -9.60 12.89
N PHE A 71 14.14 -8.29 12.70
CA PHE A 71 15.14 -7.23 12.93
C PHE A 71 14.52 -6.12 13.78
N PRO A 72 14.51 -6.29 15.12
CA PRO A 72 13.88 -5.32 16.04
C PRO A 72 14.46 -3.90 15.93
N GLU A 73 15.71 -3.76 15.49
CA GLU A 73 16.39 -2.48 15.25
C GLU A 73 15.66 -1.61 14.22
N LEU A 74 14.80 -2.20 13.40
CA LEU A 74 13.98 -1.49 12.42
C LEU A 74 12.86 -0.66 13.04
N ARG A 75 12.35 -0.99 14.23
CA ARG A 75 11.20 -0.28 14.84
C ARG A 75 11.45 1.20 15.11
N GLY A 76 12.72 1.58 15.32
CA GLY A 76 13.14 2.96 15.53
C GLY A 76 13.74 3.62 14.30
N ASP A 77 13.80 2.90 13.17
CA ASP A 77 14.52 3.32 11.97
C ASP A 77 13.82 4.53 11.32
N PRO A 78 14.58 5.55 10.86
CA PRO A 78 14.02 6.72 10.20
C PRO A 78 13.10 6.40 9.02
N VAL A 79 13.30 5.25 8.37
CA VAL A 79 12.47 4.77 7.26
C VAL A 79 10.98 4.67 7.62
N PHE A 80 10.62 4.41 8.88
CA PHE A 80 9.23 4.30 9.33
C PHE A 80 8.67 5.57 9.96
N ARG A 81 9.44 6.67 9.98
CA ARG A 81 9.04 7.95 10.61
C ARG A 81 8.48 8.99 9.62
N THR A 82 8.45 8.69 8.33
CA THR A 82 7.85 9.55 7.28
C THR A 82 6.39 9.24 7.06
#